data_AF-U9STD0-F1
#
_entry.id   AF-U9STD0-F1
#
_cell.length_a   1.000
_cell.length_b   1.000
_cell.length_c   1.000
_cell.angle_alpha   90.00
_cell.angle_beta   90.00
_cell.angle_gamma   90.00
#
_symmetry.space_group_name_H-M   'P 1'
#
loop_
_entity.id
_entity.type
_entity.pdbx_description
1 polymer ?
#
loop_
_entity_poly.entity_id
_entity_poly.type
_entity_poly.pdbx_seq_one_letter_code
_entity_poly.pdbx_strand_id
1 'polypeptide(L)'
;MITNEDAKSRWTRKITKYNLDYVTSTEDNNKCNIAIELPPKSRLQKHKASEAKSIKDRIDKRVEIIRDDQTTWLSSILDKNTHTNIVIDKVLVDEEPGVTTKRLATNPGEVKKAVDNDFANMFRKRNTQLNTLTPFWQHIYEPTGKFKEVIEVTTKNITLKEWNNTVKDLNKKSAAGLSGINYKIIQQLPEELVLLLIRFGNLTIQTGLVPMAWKTSVILPIPSPPTLNTTFGILDLLLCWIVFGKPLQR
;
A
#
# COMPACT_ATOMS: atom_id res chain seq x y z
N MET A 1 -56.55 -21.46 5.73
CA MET A 1 -55.98 -20.65 4.63
C MET A 1 -56.73 -19.33 4.55
N ILE A 2 -56.35 -18.33 5.35
CA ILE A 2 -56.89 -16.96 5.28
C ILE A 2 -55.77 -16.04 5.80
N THR A 3 -55.14 -15.23 4.93
CA THR A 3 -54.39 -13.97 5.25
C THR A 3 -53.66 -13.38 4.02
N ASN A 4 -54.26 -13.38 2.82
CA ASN A 4 -53.62 -12.70 1.65
C ASN A 4 -54.34 -11.42 1.20
N GLU A 5 -55.62 -11.25 1.54
CA GLU A 5 -56.43 -10.12 1.05
C GLU A 5 -56.16 -8.82 1.83
N ASP A 6 -55.90 -8.93 3.13
CA ASP A 6 -55.66 -7.79 4.03
C ASP A 6 -54.27 -7.16 3.86
N ALA A 7 -53.27 -7.97 3.46
CA ALA A 7 -51.94 -7.46 3.10
C ALA A 7 -51.98 -6.67 1.79
N LYS A 8 -52.69 -7.20 0.77
CA LYS A 8 -52.84 -6.54 -0.53
C LYS A 8 -53.54 -5.20 -0.40
N SER A 9 -54.59 -5.12 0.42
CA SER A 9 -55.32 -3.87 0.69
C SER A 9 -54.46 -2.82 1.41
N ARG A 10 -53.58 -3.24 2.34
CA ARG A 10 -52.61 -2.35 3.00
C ARG A 10 -51.54 -1.81 2.04
N TRP A 11 -51.05 -2.64 1.12
CA TRP A 11 -50.10 -2.21 0.09
C TRP A 11 -50.73 -1.22 -0.89
N THR A 12 -51.97 -1.47 -1.33
CA THR A 12 -52.69 -0.55 -2.23
C THR A 12 -52.86 0.83 -1.57
N ARG A 13 -53.29 0.89 -0.30
CA ARG A 13 -53.41 2.18 0.42
C ARG A 13 -52.07 2.90 0.57
N LYS A 14 -50.97 2.19 0.81
CA LYS A 14 -49.63 2.77 0.87
C LYS A 14 -49.19 3.36 -0.47
N ILE A 15 -49.45 2.66 -1.57
CA ILE A 15 -49.11 3.13 -2.92
C ILE A 15 -49.96 4.36 -3.30
N THR A 16 -51.27 4.33 -3.03
CA THR A 16 -52.14 5.49 -3.30
C THR A 16 -51.72 6.71 -2.49
N LYS A 17 -51.36 6.52 -1.22
CA LYS A 17 -50.85 7.62 -0.38
C LYS A 17 -49.52 8.17 -0.91
N TYR A 18 -48.56 7.30 -1.24
CA TYR A 18 -47.27 7.71 -1.80
C TYR A 18 -47.43 8.48 -3.11
N ASN A 19 -48.34 8.03 -3.99
CA ASN A 19 -48.61 8.72 -5.25
C ASN A 19 -49.28 10.08 -5.02
N LEU A 20 -50.20 10.19 -4.05
CA LEU A 20 -50.81 11.46 -3.70
C LEU A 20 -49.79 12.45 -3.13
N ASP A 21 -48.95 11.99 -2.20
CA ASP A 21 -47.87 12.79 -1.59
C ASP A 21 -46.81 13.22 -2.62
N TYR A 22 -46.57 12.40 -3.66
CA TYR A 22 -45.68 12.74 -4.79
C TYR A 22 -46.29 13.81 -5.72
N VAL A 23 -47.59 13.71 -6.01
CA VAL A 23 -48.30 14.71 -6.82
C VAL A 23 -48.41 16.04 -6.09
N THR A 24 -48.71 16.05 -4.79
CA THR A 24 -48.78 17.29 -4.01
C THR A 24 -47.40 17.93 -3.80
N SER A 25 -46.35 17.12 -3.61
CA SER A 25 -44.95 17.60 -3.57
C SER A 25 -44.52 18.23 -4.90
N THR A 26 -44.97 17.70 -6.03
CA THR A 26 -44.65 18.29 -7.35
C THR A 26 -45.44 19.57 -7.62
N GLU A 27 -46.67 19.71 -7.13
CA GLU A 27 -47.44 20.96 -7.19
C GLU A 27 -46.86 22.08 -6.32
N ASP A 28 -46.36 21.75 -5.12
CA ASP A 28 -45.69 22.74 -4.24
C ASP A 28 -44.28 23.11 -4.73
N ASN A 29 -43.56 22.18 -5.37
CA ASN A 29 -42.28 22.48 -6.03
C ASN A 29 -42.45 23.33 -7.30
N ASN A 30 -43.62 23.31 -7.94
CA ASN A 30 -43.94 24.16 -9.09
C ASN A 30 -44.36 25.60 -8.70
N LYS A 31 -44.45 25.94 -7.40
CA LYS A 31 -44.60 27.33 -6.93
C LYS A 31 -43.27 28.07 -6.80
N CYS A 32 -42.14 27.36 -6.84
CA CYS A 32 -40.81 27.97 -6.97
C CYS A 32 -40.46 28.11 -8.46
N ASN A 33 -41.00 29.14 -9.11
CA ASN A 33 -40.49 29.63 -10.40
C ASN A 33 -39.08 30.21 -10.23
N ILE A 34 -38.08 29.36 -10.01
CA ILE A 34 -36.70 29.69 -10.37
C ILE A 34 -36.56 29.26 -11.82
N ALA A 35 -36.73 30.20 -12.74
CA ALA A 35 -36.37 29.99 -14.14
C ALA A 35 -34.86 29.72 -14.19
N ILE A 36 -34.46 28.44 -14.16
CA ILE A 36 -33.11 28.04 -14.55
C ILE A 36 -33.10 28.15 -16.07
N GLU A 37 -32.74 29.31 -16.59
CA GLU A 37 -32.43 29.46 -18.00
C GLU A 37 -31.31 28.47 -18.34
N LEU A 38 -31.65 27.43 -19.12
CA LEU A 38 -30.67 26.54 -19.70
C LEU A 38 -29.68 27.40 -20.50
N PRO A 39 -28.35 27.31 -20.23
CA PRO A 39 -27.39 28.15 -20.92
C PRO A 39 -27.55 27.95 -22.44
N PRO A 40 -27.45 29.01 -23.24
CA PRO A 40 -27.67 28.92 -24.68
C PRO A 40 -26.76 27.85 -25.29
N LYS A 41 -27.27 27.09 -26.27
CA LYS A 41 -26.55 25.95 -26.90
C LYS A 41 -25.12 26.30 -27.33
N SER A 42 -24.89 27.53 -27.76
CA SER A 42 -23.57 28.06 -28.12
C SER A 42 -22.59 28.15 -26.93
N ARG A 43 -23.08 28.48 -25.72
CA ARG A 43 -22.29 28.53 -24.48
C ARG A 43 -21.94 27.12 -24.00
N LEU A 44 -22.87 26.17 -24.10
CA LEU A 44 -22.62 24.75 -23.86
C LEU A 44 -21.58 24.17 -24.82
N GLN A 45 -21.66 24.49 -26.11
CA GLN A 45 -20.66 24.05 -27.10
C GLN A 45 -19.28 24.65 -26.83
N LYS A 46 -19.20 25.94 -26.49
CA LYS A 46 -17.95 26.59 -26.09
C LYS A 46 -17.34 25.95 -24.83
N HIS A 47 -18.18 25.64 -23.84
CA HIS A 47 -17.75 24.95 -22.63
C HIS A 47 -17.18 23.56 -22.95
N LYS A 48 -17.92 22.76 -23.73
CA LYS A 48 -17.46 21.42 -24.17
C LYS A 48 -16.17 21.49 -24.97
N ALA A 49 -16.01 22.48 -25.85
CA ALA A 49 -14.77 22.67 -26.61
C ALA A 49 -13.61 23.09 -25.71
N SER A 50 -13.85 23.97 -24.73
CA SER A 50 -12.86 24.38 -23.73
C SER A 50 -12.45 23.23 -22.82
N GLU A 51 -13.40 22.38 -22.41
CA GLU A 51 -13.13 21.18 -21.63
C GLU A 51 -12.32 20.16 -22.44
N ALA A 52 -12.72 19.89 -23.69
CA ALA A 52 -11.99 18.99 -24.57
C ALA A 52 -10.55 19.47 -24.81
N LYS A 53 -10.36 20.78 -24.99
CA LYS A 53 -9.03 21.39 -25.09
C LYS A 53 -8.23 21.23 -23.79
N SER A 54 -8.82 21.53 -22.64
CA SER A 54 -8.18 21.35 -21.33
C SER A 54 -7.79 19.90 -21.05
N ILE A 55 -8.66 18.94 -21.43
CA ILE A 55 -8.38 17.51 -21.33
C ILE A 55 -7.19 17.14 -22.22
N LYS A 56 -7.19 17.61 -23.48
CA LYS A 56 -6.10 17.35 -24.42
C LYS A 56 -4.77 17.93 -23.92
N ASP A 57 -4.77 19.20 -23.52
CA ASP A 57 -3.57 19.88 -23.00
C ASP A 57 -3.02 19.15 -21.75
N ARG A 58 -3.90 18.64 -20.88
CA ARG A 58 -3.50 17.83 -19.71
C ARG A 58 -2.95 16.46 -20.12
N ILE A 59 -3.47 15.83 -21.17
CA ILE A 59 -2.93 14.57 -21.71
C ILE A 59 -1.53 14.82 -22.29
N ASP A 60 -1.38 15.84 -23.12
CA ASP A 60 -0.12 16.17 -23.79
C ASP A 60 0.97 16.49 -22.75
N LYS A 61 0.65 17.34 -21.76
CA LYS A 61 1.55 17.62 -20.62
C LYS A 61 1.92 16.37 -19.83
N ARG A 62 0.99 15.43 -19.66
CA ARG A 62 1.26 14.17 -18.96
C ARG A 62 2.15 13.24 -19.78
N VAL A 63 2.02 13.23 -21.10
CA VAL A 63 2.89 12.47 -22.02
C VAL A 63 4.33 13.02 -21.98
N GLU A 64 4.50 14.34 -21.94
CA GLU A 64 5.82 14.98 -21.75
C GLU A 64 6.46 14.55 -20.42
N ILE A 65 5.72 14.67 -19.31
CA ILE A 65 6.22 14.25 -17.98
C ILE A 65 6.60 12.76 -17.95
N ILE A 66 5.83 11.89 -18.61
CA ILE A 66 6.17 10.45 -18.70
C ILE A 66 7.52 10.21 -19.40
N ARG A 67 7.83 11.00 -20.43
CA ARG A 67 9.06 10.86 -21.21
C ARG A 67 10.27 11.46 -20.49
N ASP A 68 10.10 12.68 -19.98
CA ASP A 68 11.23 13.53 -19.57
C ASP A 68 11.41 13.61 -18.05
N ASP A 69 10.36 13.36 -17.26
CA ASP A 69 10.39 13.45 -15.79
C ASP A 69 9.59 12.32 -15.12
N GLN A 70 10.17 11.12 -15.19
CA GLN A 70 9.59 9.91 -14.64
C GLN A 70 9.39 9.97 -13.11
N THR A 71 10.16 10.82 -12.40
CA THR A 71 10.03 10.98 -10.94
C THR A 71 8.80 11.79 -10.57
N THR A 72 8.55 12.88 -11.29
CA THR A 72 7.31 13.66 -11.15
C THR A 72 6.09 12.84 -11.57
N TRP A 73 6.20 12.06 -12.64
CA TRP A 73 5.15 11.13 -13.06
C TRP A 73 4.76 10.14 -11.96
N LEU A 74 5.75 9.44 -11.38
CA LEU A 74 5.53 8.47 -10.31
C LEU A 74 4.93 9.11 -9.07
N SER A 75 5.36 10.32 -8.73
CA SER A 75 4.85 11.05 -7.55
C SER A 75 3.39 11.48 -7.73
N SER A 76 3.02 11.94 -8.94
CA SER A 76 1.64 12.32 -9.29
C SER A 76 0.67 11.13 -9.33
N ILE A 77 1.10 9.95 -9.81
CA ILE A 77 0.22 8.76 -9.84
C ILE A 77 -0.10 8.23 -8.46
N LEU A 78 0.84 8.38 -7.54
CA LEU A 78 0.77 7.74 -6.24
C LEU A 78 0.06 8.60 -5.19
N ASP A 79 -0.41 9.79 -5.54
CA ASP A 79 -0.88 10.80 -4.58
C ASP A 79 0.05 10.84 -3.36
N LYS A 80 1.37 10.84 -3.63
CA LYS A 80 2.35 10.93 -2.54
C LYS A 80 2.09 12.26 -1.86
N ASN A 81 1.42 12.22 -0.70
CA ASN A 81 1.48 13.31 0.26
C ASN A 81 2.96 13.46 0.62
N THR A 82 3.64 14.30 -0.14
CA THR A 82 4.97 14.78 0.14
C THR A 82 4.92 15.40 1.52
N HIS A 83 5.51 14.70 2.49
CA HIS A 83 5.97 15.23 3.77
C HIS A 83 4.95 15.23 4.92
N THR A 84 4.54 14.06 5.38
CA THR A 84 4.50 13.89 6.85
C THR A 84 5.89 13.42 7.27
N ASN A 85 6.84 14.35 7.35
CA ASN A 85 8.12 14.06 7.96
C ASN A 85 7.83 13.65 9.41
N ILE A 86 8.24 12.44 9.77
CA ILE A 86 8.08 11.95 11.12
C ILE A 86 9.10 12.69 11.96
N VAL A 87 8.61 13.61 12.79
CA VAL A 87 9.44 14.38 13.70
C VAL A 87 9.58 13.56 14.98
N ILE A 88 10.80 13.11 15.26
CA ILE A 88 11.15 12.52 16.55
C ILE A 88 11.74 13.63 17.39
N ASP A 89 10.92 14.21 18.26
CA ASP A 89 11.29 15.31 19.17
C ASP A 89 11.65 14.82 20.58
N LYS A 90 11.29 13.57 20.91
CA LYS A 90 11.46 12.97 22.22
C LYS A 90 11.91 11.51 22.11
N VAL A 91 12.83 11.10 22.98
CA VAL A 91 13.29 9.71 23.08
C VAL A 91 13.58 9.34 24.53
N LEU A 92 13.31 8.10 24.92
CA LEU A 92 13.67 7.59 26.24
C LEU A 92 15.13 7.16 26.23
N VAL A 93 15.93 7.75 27.11
CA VAL A 93 17.36 7.45 27.27
C VAL A 93 17.58 6.96 28.70
N ASP A 94 18.42 5.95 28.87
CA ASP A 94 18.83 5.49 30.20
C ASP A 94 19.67 6.59 30.88
N GLU A 95 19.40 6.87 32.16
CA GLU A 95 20.11 7.92 32.89
C GLU A 95 21.58 7.58 33.10
N GLU A 96 21.87 6.31 33.38
CA GLU A 96 23.21 5.78 33.59
C GLU A 96 23.36 4.40 32.92
N PRO A 97 24.56 4.03 32.45
CA PRO A 97 24.81 2.72 31.86
C PRO A 97 24.51 1.59 32.87
N GLY A 98 23.42 0.86 32.65
CA GLY A 98 23.04 -0.30 33.48
C GLY A 98 21.96 -0.03 34.54
N VAL A 99 21.47 1.21 34.66
CA VAL A 99 20.33 1.55 35.54
C VAL A 99 19.04 1.55 34.71
N THR A 100 17.98 0.95 35.24
CA THR A 100 16.67 0.83 34.57
C THR A 100 15.86 2.14 34.53
N THR A 101 16.38 3.22 35.11
CA THR A 101 15.71 4.53 35.11
C THR A 101 15.89 5.19 33.75
N LYS A 102 14.75 5.48 33.12
CA LYS A 102 14.69 6.12 31.81
C LYS A 102 14.24 7.56 31.98
N ARG A 103 14.96 8.49 31.34
CA ARG A 103 14.53 9.89 31.21
C ARG A 103 14.10 10.21 29.79
N LEU A 104 13.19 11.17 29.66
CA LEU A 104 12.72 11.64 28.36
C LEU A 104 13.63 12.77 27.85
N ALA A 105 14.54 12.44 26.92
CA ALA A 105 15.35 13.44 26.23
C ALA A 105 14.48 14.25 25.28
N THR A 106 14.61 15.58 25.33
CA THR A 106 13.91 16.53 24.44
C THR A 106 14.88 17.45 23.70
N ASN A 107 16.17 17.45 24.06
CA ASN A 107 17.18 18.25 23.38
C ASN A 107 17.45 17.66 21.97
N PRO A 108 17.36 18.45 20.87
CA PRO A 108 17.48 17.92 19.51
C PRO A 108 18.78 17.17 19.22
N GLY A 109 19.91 17.65 19.73
CA GLY A 109 21.22 17.01 19.50
C GLY A 109 21.33 15.66 20.23
N GLU A 110 20.75 15.60 21.43
CA GLU A 110 20.69 14.40 22.24
C GLU A 110 19.72 13.36 21.66
N VAL A 111 18.51 13.80 21.27
CA VAL A 111 17.49 12.98 20.64
C VAL A 111 18.05 12.35 19.37
N LYS A 112 18.69 13.14 18.50
CA LYS A 112 19.31 12.62 17.29
C LYS A 112 20.36 11.54 17.58
N LYS A 113 21.26 11.79 18.54
CA LYS A 113 22.32 10.83 18.90
C LYS A 113 21.75 9.53 19.47
N ALA A 114 20.77 9.62 20.36
CA ALA A 114 20.13 8.46 20.97
C ALA A 114 19.38 7.63 19.91
N VAL A 115 18.60 8.28 19.03
CA VAL A 115 17.91 7.63 17.92
C VAL A 115 18.90 6.96 16.96
N ASP A 116 19.96 7.67 16.52
CA ASP A 116 20.98 7.10 15.63
C ASP A 116 21.61 5.83 16.25
N ASN A 117 21.91 5.85 17.55
CA ASN A 117 22.46 4.70 18.28
C ASN A 117 21.45 3.55 18.42
N ASP A 118 20.19 3.83 18.75
CA ASP A 118 19.16 2.82 18.90
C ASP A 118 18.88 2.10 17.58
N PHE A 119 18.76 2.85 16.49
CA PHE A 119 18.61 2.27 15.15
C PHE A 119 19.85 1.45 14.76
N ALA A 120 21.06 1.98 14.97
CA ALA A 120 22.29 1.23 14.69
C ALA A 120 22.37 -0.08 15.49
N ASN A 121 21.98 -0.06 16.76
CA ASN A 121 21.96 -1.24 17.62
C ASN A 121 20.89 -2.26 17.22
N MET A 122 19.69 -1.79 16.87
CA MET A 122 18.58 -2.64 16.42
C MET A 122 18.91 -3.36 15.11
N PHE A 123 19.56 -2.66 14.18
CA PHE A 123 19.90 -3.19 12.86
C PHE A 123 21.35 -3.67 12.73
N ARG A 124 22.09 -3.80 13.84
CA ARG A 124 23.47 -4.29 13.82
C ARG A 124 23.54 -5.71 13.25
N LYS A 125 24.62 -6.00 12.52
CA LYS A 125 24.88 -7.36 12.05
C LYS A 125 25.00 -8.30 13.25
N ARG A 126 24.09 -9.26 13.37
CA ARG A 126 24.15 -10.30 14.39
C ARG A 126 25.15 -11.38 13.94
N ASN A 127 26.26 -11.49 14.66
CA ASN A 127 27.21 -12.59 14.48
C ASN A 127 26.81 -13.75 15.39
N THR A 128 25.71 -14.43 15.07
CA THR A 128 25.26 -15.62 15.81
C THR A 128 26.10 -16.82 15.41
N GLN A 129 26.94 -17.28 16.32
CA GLN A 129 27.71 -18.51 16.14
C GLN A 129 26.88 -19.68 16.69
N LEU A 130 26.45 -20.61 15.83
CA LEU A 130 25.56 -21.72 16.22
C LEU A 130 26.15 -22.58 17.36
N ASN A 131 27.47 -22.76 17.38
CA ASN A 131 28.20 -23.49 18.41
C ASN A 131 28.21 -22.79 19.79
N THR A 132 27.92 -21.48 19.85
CA THR A 132 27.83 -20.71 21.12
C THR A 132 26.42 -20.68 21.70
N LEU A 133 25.43 -21.22 20.99
CA LEU A 133 24.04 -21.29 21.47
C LEU A 133 23.90 -22.31 22.61
N THR A 134 22.89 -22.12 23.46
CA THR A 134 22.56 -23.12 24.48
C THR A 134 22.10 -24.43 23.83
N PRO A 135 22.24 -25.59 24.50
CA PRO A 135 21.84 -26.89 23.92
C PRO A 135 20.39 -26.92 23.42
N PHE A 136 19.47 -26.22 24.10
CA PHE A 136 18.08 -26.06 23.67
C PHE A 136 17.97 -25.42 22.29
N TRP A 137 18.67 -24.30 22.05
CA TRP A 137 18.65 -23.62 20.76
C TRP A 137 19.43 -24.36 19.69
N GLN A 138 20.54 -25.02 20.06
CA GLN A 138 21.29 -25.88 19.13
C GLN A 138 20.40 -26.98 18.56
N HIS A 139 19.63 -27.66 19.41
CA HIS A 139 18.67 -28.68 18.99
C HIS A 139 17.56 -28.10 18.09
N ILE A 140 17.03 -26.91 18.40
CA ILE A 140 16.01 -26.27 17.55
C ILE A 140 16.55 -25.90 16.16
N TYR A 141 17.78 -25.40 16.09
CA TYR A 141 18.40 -24.94 14.84
C TYR A 141 19.21 -26.03 14.12
N GLU A 142 19.23 -27.26 14.62
CA GLU A 142 19.90 -28.36 13.97
C GLU A 142 19.25 -28.63 12.60
N PRO A 143 20.04 -28.69 11.50
CA PRO A 143 19.50 -28.95 10.17
C PRO A 143 18.76 -30.29 10.12
N THR A 144 17.44 -30.24 10.27
CA THR A 144 16.62 -31.43 10.18
C THR A 144 16.50 -31.76 8.69
N GLY A 145 17.19 -32.81 8.23
CA GLY A 145 17.22 -33.21 6.81
C GLY A 145 15.84 -33.44 6.14
N LYS A 146 14.77 -33.40 6.94
CA LYS A 146 13.35 -33.42 6.53
C LYS A 146 12.92 -32.27 5.61
N PHE A 147 13.72 -31.20 5.48
CA PHE A 147 13.37 -30.05 4.63
C PHE A 147 14.04 -30.04 3.26
N LYS A 148 14.83 -31.07 2.90
CA LYS A 148 15.52 -31.09 1.60
C LYS A 148 14.56 -30.95 0.42
N GLU A 149 13.46 -31.70 0.44
CA GLU A 149 12.41 -31.62 -0.58
C GLU A 149 11.74 -30.24 -0.61
N VAL A 150 11.46 -29.65 0.56
CA VAL A 150 10.86 -28.31 0.67
C VAL A 150 11.79 -27.22 0.14
N ILE A 151 13.10 -27.33 0.41
CA ILE A 151 14.13 -26.41 -0.07
C ILE A 151 14.31 -26.56 -1.59
N GLU A 152 14.33 -27.79 -2.10
CA GLU A 152 14.37 -28.06 -3.54
C GLU A 152 13.14 -27.51 -4.25
N VAL A 153 11.95 -27.66 -3.67
CA VAL A 153 10.73 -27.02 -4.19
C VAL A 153 10.87 -25.50 -4.16
N THR A 154 11.45 -24.89 -3.12
CA THR A 154 11.59 -23.43 -2.95
C THR A 154 12.65 -22.81 -3.89
N THR A 155 13.64 -23.58 -4.32
CA THR A 155 14.71 -23.15 -5.24
C THR A 155 14.37 -23.32 -6.72
N LYS A 156 13.18 -23.86 -7.04
CA LYS A 156 12.71 -23.91 -8.43
C LYS A 156 12.60 -22.52 -9.05
N ASN A 157 12.87 -22.45 -10.35
CA ASN A 157 12.66 -21.25 -11.14
C ASN A 157 11.18 -20.86 -11.17
N ILE A 158 10.92 -19.58 -11.02
CA ILE A 158 9.63 -18.93 -11.20
C ILE A 158 9.23 -19.03 -12.67
N THR A 159 8.01 -19.50 -12.89
CA THR A 159 7.38 -19.59 -14.21
C THR A 159 6.50 -18.38 -14.50
N LEU A 160 6.24 -18.11 -15.78
CA LEU A 160 5.30 -17.05 -16.19
C LEU A 160 3.88 -17.30 -15.64
N LYS A 161 3.47 -18.57 -15.54
CA LYS A 161 2.18 -18.96 -14.96
C LYS A 161 2.10 -18.62 -13.47
N GLU A 162 3.11 -19.00 -12.69
CA GLU A 162 3.18 -18.63 -11.25
C GLU A 162 3.17 -17.11 -11.07
N TRP A 163 3.94 -16.38 -11.88
CA TRP A 163 3.97 -14.92 -11.84
C TRP A 163 2.57 -14.33 -12.08
N ASN A 164 1.91 -14.71 -13.17
CA ASN A 164 0.60 -14.16 -13.54
C ASN A 164 -0.47 -14.47 -12.48
N ASN A 165 -0.46 -15.69 -11.92
CA ASN A 165 -1.35 -16.05 -10.82
C ASN A 165 -1.10 -15.18 -9.59
N THR A 166 0.16 -14.99 -9.22
CA THR A 166 0.54 -14.19 -8.05
C THR A 166 0.15 -12.72 -8.23
N VAL A 167 0.43 -12.15 -9.40
CA VAL A 167 0.16 -10.74 -9.71
C VAL A 167 -1.34 -10.43 -9.73
N LYS A 168 -2.16 -11.40 -10.14
CA LYS A 168 -3.62 -11.29 -10.13
C LYS A 168 -4.18 -11.12 -8.71
N ASP A 169 -3.56 -11.76 -7.71
CA ASP A 169 -4.02 -11.78 -6.33
C ASP A 169 -3.46 -10.63 -5.46
N LEU A 170 -2.71 -9.69 -6.06
CA LEU A 170 -2.14 -8.55 -5.37
C LEU A 170 -3.21 -7.51 -4.97
N ASN A 171 -3.09 -7.00 -3.74
CA ASN A 171 -3.99 -5.96 -3.24
C ASN A 171 -3.66 -4.60 -3.88
N LYS A 172 -4.55 -4.10 -4.74
CA LYS A 172 -4.39 -2.82 -5.45
C LYS A 172 -4.29 -1.58 -4.55
N LYS A 173 -4.58 -1.71 -3.25
CA LYS A 173 -4.54 -0.60 -2.27
C LYS A 173 -3.25 -0.55 -1.46
N SER A 174 -2.29 -1.44 -1.70
CA SER A 174 -1.02 -1.41 -0.96
C SER A 174 -0.15 -0.20 -1.33
N ALA A 175 0.58 0.30 -0.34
CA ALA A 175 1.52 1.39 -0.50
C ALA A 175 2.69 0.99 -1.42
N ALA A 176 3.17 1.95 -2.23
CA ALA A 176 4.37 1.77 -3.02
C ALA A 176 5.62 1.85 -2.12
N GLY A 177 6.64 1.04 -2.42
CA GLY A 177 7.96 1.18 -1.80
C GLY A 177 8.74 2.39 -2.32
N LEU A 178 10.03 2.47 -1.97
CA LEU A 178 10.94 3.56 -2.34
C LEU A 178 10.94 3.91 -3.84
N SER A 179 10.85 2.89 -4.70
CA SER A 179 10.83 3.06 -6.15
C SER A 179 9.58 3.76 -6.68
N GLY A 180 8.51 3.87 -5.89
CA GLY A 180 7.21 4.33 -6.37
C GLY A 180 6.48 3.32 -7.28
N ILE A 181 6.98 2.10 -7.41
CA ILE A 181 6.31 1.05 -8.19
C ILE A 181 5.30 0.35 -7.28
N ASN A 182 4.00 0.60 -7.50
CA ASN A 182 2.93 -0.09 -6.81
C ASN A 182 2.42 -1.32 -7.60
N TYR A 183 1.54 -2.11 -6.99
CA TYR A 183 0.97 -3.29 -7.63
C TYR A 183 0.11 -3.00 -8.86
N LYS A 184 -0.49 -1.80 -8.97
CA LYS A 184 -1.25 -1.40 -10.16
C LYS A 184 -0.33 -1.28 -11.37
N ILE A 185 0.86 -0.73 -11.18
CA ILE A 185 1.89 -0.62 -12.23
C ILE A 185 2.38 -2.02 -12.62
N ILE A 186 2.66 -2.89 -11.65
CA ILE A 186 3.12 -4.28 -11.92
C ILE A 186 2.10 -5.06 -12.75
N GLN A 187 0.81 -4.92 -12.47
CA GLN A 187 -0.27 -5.56 -13.23
C GLN A 187 -0.40 -5.08 -14.68
N GLN A 188 0.15 -3.90 -14.99
CA GLN A 188 0.06 -3.29 -16.32
C GLN A 188 1.37 -3.38 -17.11
N LEU A 189 2.38 -4.10 -16.58
CA LEU A 189 3.63 -4.28 -17.29
C LEU A 189 3.41 -5.07 -18.59
N PRO A 190 4.05 -4.67 -19.70
CA PRO A 190 4.08 -5.47 -20.91
C PRO A 190 4.81 -6.79 -20.66
N GLU A 191 4.44 -7.82 -21.42
CA GLU A 191 4.94 -9.18 -21.22
C GLU A 191 6.46 -9.27 -21.34
N GLU A 192 7.10 -8.48 -22.21
CA GLU A 192 8.57 -8.49 -22.34
C GLU A 192 9.26 -8.06 -21.03
N LEU A 193 8.71 -7.05 -20.34
CA LEU A 193 9.25 -6.61 -19.05
C LEU A 193 8.97 -7.63 -17.93
N VAL A 194 7.82 -8.31 -17.97
CA VAL A 194 7.53 -9.40 -17.04
C VAL A 194 8.53 -10.53 -17.19
N LEU A 195 8.83 -10.96 -18.42
CA LEU A 195 9.82 -11.99 -18.70
C LEU A 195 11.22 -11.59 -18.22
N LEU A 196 11.59 -10.32 -18.38
CA LEU A 196 12.85 -9.78 -17.87
C LEU A 196 12.92 -9.88 -16.33
N LEU A 197 11.84 -9.49 -15.63
CA LEU A 197 11.76 -9.58 -14.17
C LEU A 197 11.83 -11.02 -13.67
N ILE A 198 11.15 -11.95 -14.34
CA ILE A 198 11.20 -13.39 -14.01
C ILE A 198 12.63 -13.92 -14.19
N ARG A 199 13.30 -13.57 -15.30
CA ARG A 199 14.69 -13.97 -15.55
C ARG A 199 15.62 -13.45 -14.47
N PHE A 200 15.43 -12.20 -14.06
CA PHE A 200 16.20 -11.57 -12.98
C PHE A 200 15.97 -12.25 -11.62
N GLY A 201 14.72 -12.54 -11.27
CA GLY A 201 14.36 -13.27 -10.05
C GLY A 201 14.95 -14.68 -10.02
N ASN A 202 14.89 -15.40 -11.14
CA ASN A 202 15.48 -16.72 -11.27
C ASN A 202 17.00 -16.71 -11.15
N LEU A 203 17.67 -15.69 -11.70
CA LEU A 203 19.11 -15.50 -11.51
C LEU A 203 19.45 -15.30 -10.02
N THR A 204 18.63 -14.53 -9.30
CA THR A 204 18.79 -14.30 -7.86
C THR A 204 18.65 -15.62 -7.08
N ILE A 205 17.67 -16.45 -7.42
CA ILE A 205 17.45 -17.77 -6.79
C ILE A 205 18.64 -18.71 -7.05
N GLN A 206 19.12 -18.77 -8.30
CA GLN A 206 20.20 -19.68 -8.69
C GLN A 206 21.56 -19.28 -8.12
N THR A 207 21.84 -17.98 -8.04
CA THR A 207 23.15 -17.47 -7.59
C THR A 207 23.20 -17.18 -6.09
N GLY A 208 22.04 -17.03 -5.44
CA GLY A 208 21.95 -16.53 -4.07
C GLY A 208 22.36 -15.05 -3.91
N LEU A 209 22.60 -14.34 -5.02
CA LEU A 209 23.06 -12.95 -5.02
C LEU A 209 21.88 -12.00 -5.13
N VAL A 210 21.67 -11.21 -4.08
CA VAL A 210 20.60 -10.19 -4.03
C VAL A 210 21.22 -8.79 -4.20
N PRO A 211 20.65 -7.92 -5.06
CA PRO A 211 21.12 -6.55 -5.21
C PRO A 211 21.17 -5.79 -3.89
N MET A 212 22.22 -4.98 -3.70
CA MET A 212 22.35 -4.18 -2.47
C MET A 212 21.19 -3.19 -2.30
N ALA A 213 20.68 -2.65 -3.40
CA ALA A 213 19.51 -1.77 -3.39
C ALA A 213 18.24 -2.44 -2.80
N TRP A 214 18.14 -3.78 -2.85
CA TRP A 214 17.04 -4.53 -2.24
C TRP A 214 17.25 -4.77 -0.74
N LYS A 215 18.37 -4.34 -0.17
CA LYS A 215 18.61 -4.33 1.28
C LYS A 215 18.33 -2.96 1.89
N THR A 216 17.89 -2.00 1.08
CA THR A 216 17.53 -0.65 1.51
C THR A 216 16.00 -0.52 1.55
N SER A 217 15.46 -0.18 2.71
CA SER A 217 14.02 0.05 2.93
C SER A 217 13.78 1.44 3.53
N VAL A 218 12.54 1.93 3.41
CA VAL A 218 12.06 3.04 4.25
C VAL A 218 11.41 2.43 5.47
N ILE A 219 11.90 2.83 6.63
CA ILE A 219 11.30 2.49 7.91
C ILE A 219 10.19 3.50 8.18
N LEU A 220 8.94 3.04 8.11
CA LEU A 220 7.77 3.78 8.56
C LEU A 220 7.34 3.24 9.93
N PRO A 221 7.56 3.97 11.04
CA PRO A 221 7.01 3.59 12.32
C PRO A 221 5.49 3.73 12.26
N ILE A 222 4.79 2.63 12.54
CA ILE A 222 3.33 2.60 12.67
C ILE A 222 2.99 2.62 14.16
N PRO A 223 2.19 3.60 14.63
CA PRO A 223 1.71 3.59 16.01
C PRO A 223 0.86 2.34 16.23
N SER A 224 1.30 1.46 17.13
CA SER A 224 0.54 0.31 17.57
C SER A 224 -0.68 0.79 18.37
N PRO A 225 -1.86 0.14 18.26
CA PRO A 225 -2.98 0.45 19.14
C PRO A 225 -2.59 0.26 20.61
N PRO A 226 -3.10 1.10 21.52
CA PRO A 226 -2.65 1.17 22.92
C PRO A 226 -2.94 -0.08 23.77
N THR A 227 -3.60 -1.10 23.22
CA THR A 227 -3.93 -2.35 23.91
C THR A 227 -2.82 -3.42 23.84
N LEU A 228 -1.78 -3.19 23.03
CA LEU A 228 -0.62 -4.07 22.92
C LEU A 228 0.61 -3.27 23.38
N ASN A 229 1.15 -3.59 24.56
CA ASN A 229 2.36 -2.99 25.13
C ASN A 229 3.61 -3.38 24.32
N THR A 230 3.67 -3.00 23.05
CA THR A 230 4.80 -3.25 22.16
C THR A 230 5.11 -1.98 21.38
N THR A 231 6.37 -1.57 21.48
CA THR A 231 6.98 -0.46 20.75
C THR A 231 6.80 -0.63 19.23
N PHE A 232 6.60 0.50 18.54
CA PHE A 232 6.39 0.71 17.09
C PHE A 232 6.59 -0.52 16.18
N GLY A 233 5.54 -0.87 15.42
CA GLY A 233 5.68 -1.80 14.30
C GLY A 233 6.43 -1.13 13.15
N ILE A 234 7.49 -1.78 12.66
CA ILE A 234 8.26 -1.31 11.50
C ILE A 234 7.69 -1.99 10.25
N LEU A 235 7.23 -1.20 9.27
CA LEU A 235 6.85 -1.73 7.96
C LEU A 235 7.99 -1.52 6.96
N ASP A 236 8.66 -2.60 6.58
CA ASP A 236 9.63 -2.59 5.49
C ASP A 236 8.90 -2.71 4.14
N LEU A 237 8.74 -1.60 3.43
CA LEU A 237 8.20 -1.58 2.07
C LEU A 237 9.31 -1.89 1.05
N LEU A 238 9.80 -3.13 1.06
CA LEU A 238 10.73 -3.64 0.07
C LEU A 238 10.00 -4.11 -1.19
N LEU A 239 10.49 -3.66 -2.35
CA LEU A 239 10.10 -4.20 -3.67
C LEU A 239 10.18 -5.74 -3.69
N CYS A 240 11.14 -6.31 -2.94
CA CYS A 240 11.36 -7.74 -2.84
C CYS A 240 10.37 -8.47 -1.91
N TRP A 241 9.86 -7.85 -0.84
CA TRP A 241 8.79 -8.48 -0.03
C TRP A 241 7.45 -8.50 -0.79
N ILE A 242 7.28 -7.50 -1.64
CA ILE A 242 6.12 -7.21 -2.48
C ILE A 242 6.02 -8.18 -3.68
N VAL A 243 7.15 -8.61 -4.24
CA VAL A 243 7.19 -9.54 -5.40
C VAL A 243 7.60 -10.98 -5.03
N PHE A 244 8.47 -11.16 -4.02
CA PHE A 244 9.06 -12.46 -3.66
C PHE A 244 8.86 -12.84 -2.17
N GLY A 245 8.21 -11.99 -1.36
CA GLY A 245 8.04 -12.20 0.09
C GLY A 245 6.70 -12.82 0.49
N LYS A 246 5.69 -12.81 -0.39
CA LYS A 246 4.57 -13.74 -0.22
C LYS A 246 5.03 -15.13 -0.65
N PRO A 247 4.73 -16.20 0.10
CA PRO A 247 4.95 -17.54 -0.39
C PRO A 247 4.19 -17.66 -1.72
N LEU A 248 4.94 -17.75 -2.81
CA LEU A 248 4.40 -18.18 -4.10
C LEU A 248 3.69 -19.50 -3.82
N GLN A 249 2.38 -19.55 -4.07
CA GLN A 249 1.64 -20.79 -3.86
C GLN A 249 2.17 -21.82 -4.86
N ARG A 250 3.03 -22.71 -4.35
CA ARG A 250 3.57 -23.89 -5.02
C ARG A 250 2.81 -25.12 -4.57
#